data_AF-A0A087TJ06-F1
#
_entry.id   AF-A0A087TJ06-F1
#
_cell.length_a   1.000
_cell.length_b   1.000
_cell.length_c   1.000
_cell.angle_alpha   90.00
_cell.angle_beta   90.00
_cell.angle_gamma   90.00
#
_symmetry.space_group_name_H-M   'P 1'
#
loop_
_entity.id
_entity.type
_entity.pdbx_description
1 polymer ?
#
loop_
_entity_poly.entity_id
_entity_poly.type
_entity_poly.pdbx_seq_one_letter_code
_entity_poly.pdbx_strand_id
1 'polypeptide(L)' 'MWPIVPERLTQITCQAATPDQLWQRVEAAWSAVPQEHIQSFFESMPRRVAAVISNNG' A
#
# COMPACT_ATOMS: atom_id res chain seq x y z
N MET A 1 1.31 1.22 -4.11
CA MET A 1 1.62 1.29 -2.67
C MET A 1 0.36 1.38 -1.81
N TRP A 2 -0.51 2.38 -1.99
CA TRP A 2 -1.74 2.53 -1.19
C TRP A 2 -2.71 1.33 -1.17
N PRO A 3 -2.85 0.47 -2.21
CA PRO A 3 -3.74 -0.70 -2.10
C PRO A 3 -3.19 -1.83 -1.23
N ILE A 4 -1.89 -1.87 -0.94
CA ILE A 4 -1.25 -2.97 -0.21
C ILE A 4 -1.71 -3.01 1.26
N VAL A 5 -1.83 -1.84 1.90
CA VAL A 5 -2.26 -1.76 3.30
C VAL A 5 -3.73 -2.17 3.47
N PRO A 6 -4.69 -1.63 2.70
CA PRO A 6 -6.08 -2.10 2.71
C PRO A 6 -6.20 -3.60 2.43
N GLU A 7 -5.48 -4.13 1.43
CA GLU A 7 -5.51 -5.56 1.09
C GLU A 7 -5.03 -6.42 2.27
N ARG A 8 -3.94 -6.02 2.94
CA ARG A 8 -3.46 -6.72 4.14
C ARG A 8 -4.40 -6.57 5.33
N LEU A 9 -5.03 -5.42 5.49
CA LEU A 9 -6.05 -5.22 6.54
C LEU A 9 -7.30 -6.06 6.31
N THR A 10 -7.72 -6.30 5.05
CA THR A 10 -8.85 -7.19 4.75
C THR A 10 -8.59 -8.66 5.09
N GLN A 11 -7.32 -9.06 5.19
CA GLN A 11 -6.94 -10.41 5.63
C GLN A 11 -7.02 -10.59 7.15
N ILE A 12 -7.19 -9.51 7.92
CA ILE A 12 -7.35 -9.56 9.37
C ILE A 12 -8.81 -9.86 9.70
N THR A 13 -9.08 -11.06 10.22
CA THR A 13 -10.44 -11.58 10.50
C THR A 13 -11.13 -10.95 11.71
N CYS A 14 -10.38 -10.36 12.65
CA CYS A 14 -10.96 -9.67 13.81
C CYS A 14 -11.17 -8.18 13.51
N GLN A 15 -12.34 -7.62 13.82
CA GLN A 15 -12.51 -6.16 13.86
C GLN A 15 -11.68 -5.54 14.99
N ALA A 16 -11.23 -4.30 14.80
CA ALA A 16 -10.59 -3.54 15.88
C ALA A 16 -11.68 -2.98 16.79
N ALA A 17 -11.55 -3.15 18.10
CA ALA A 17 -12.55 -2.68 19.06
C ALA A 17 -12.41 -1.19 19.38
N THR A 18 -11.25 -0.59 19.10
CA THR A 18 -10.94 0.82 19.36
C THR A 18 -10.13 1.45 18.22
N PRO A 19 -10.14 2.78 18.07
CA PRO A 19 -9.31 3.50 17.11
C PRO A 19 -7.80 3.22 17.28
N ASP A 20 -7.31 3.12 18.52
CA ASP A 20 -5.89 2.83 18.78
C ASP A 20 -5.50 1.43 18.30
N GLN A 21 -6.36 0.43 18.50
CA GLN A 21 -6.11 -0.91 17.97
C GLN A 21 -6.14 -0.91 16.44
N LEU A 22 -7.00 -0.10 15.81
CA LEU A 22 -7.01 0.06 14.37
C LEU A 22 -5.70 0.69 13.89
N TRP A 23 -5.24 1.75 14.55
CA TRP A 23 -3.97 2.41 14.21
C TRP A 23 -2.77 1.48 14.34
N GLN A 24 -2.67 0.72 15.45
CA GLN A 24 -1.60 -0.26 15.63
C GLN A 24 -1.56 -1.30 14.51
N ARG A 25 -2.72 -1.73 14.01
CA ARG A 25 -2.80 -2.69 12.89
C ARG A 25 -2.39 -2.06 11.57
N VAL A 26 -2.77 -0.80 11.33
CA VAL A 26 -2.30 -0.05 10.16
C VAL A 26 -0.78 0.08 10.19
N GLU A 27 -0.22 0.42 11.35
CA GLU A 27 1.22 0.58 11.54
C GLU A 27 1.98 -0.75 11.36
N ALA A 28 1.44 -1.85 11.90
CA ALA A 28 1.99 -3.18 11.70
C ALA A 28 1.91 -3.63 10.22
N ALA A 29 0.76 -3.43 9.57
CA ALA A 29 0.58 -3.77 8.16
C ALA A 29 1.51 -2.95 7.25
N TRP A 30 1.71 -1.67 7.56
CA TRP A 30 2.66 -0.80 6.87
C TRP A 30 4.11 -1.26 7.05
N SER A 31 4.50 -1.56 8.30
CA SER A 31 5.87 -2.01 8.63
C SER A 31 6.21 -3.37 8.03
N ALA A 32 5.20 -4.20 7.77
CA ALA A 32 5.35 -5.50 7.12
C ALA A 32 5.48 -5.41 5.59
N VAL A 33 5.34 -4.23 4.97
CA VAL A 33 5.52 -4.07 3.53
C VAL A 33 6.99 -4.27 3.17
N PRO A 34 7.35 -5.25 2.31
CA PRO A 34 8.72 -5.45 1.88
C PRO A 34 9.30 -4.21 1.18
N GLN A 35 10.55 -3.86 1.51
CA GLN A 35 11.25 -2.71 0.91
C GLN A 35 11.35 -2.84 -0.62
N GLU A 36 11.51 -4.06 -1.13
CA GLU A 36 11.52 -4.37 -2.56
C GLU A 36 10.24 -3.93 -3.28
N HIS A 37 9.06 -3.98 -2.64
CA HIS A 37 7.82 -3.49 -3.21
C HIS A 37 7.80 -1.96 -3.29
N ILE A 38 8.37 -1.29 -2.29
CA ILE A 38 8.51 0.18 -2.29
C ILE A 38 9.48 0.58 -3.40
N GLN A 39 10.62 -0.09 -3.50
CA GLN A 39 11.62 0.14 -4.54
C GLN A 39 11.05 -0.09 -5.94
N SER A 40 10.42 -1.23 -6.19
CA SER A 40 9.77 -1.55 -7.47
C SER A 40 8.73 -0.50 -7.87
N PHE A 41 8.00 0.06 -6.89
CA PHE A 41 7.05 1.14 -7.14
C PHE A 41 7.74 2.42 -7.63
N PHE A 42 8.85 2.83 -7.00
CA PHE A 42 9.64 3.97 -7.47
C PHE A 42 10.23 3.72 -8.87
N GLU A 43 10.80 2.54 -9.09
CA GLU A 43 11.36 2.13 -10.39
C GLU A 43 10.29 2.04 -11.49
N SER A 44 9.02 1.83 -11.13
CA SER A 44 7.90 1.85 -12.08
C SER A 44 7.47 3.25 -12.53
N MET A 45 7.88 4.32 -11.84
CA MET A 45 7.44 5.69 -12.13
C MET A 45 7.65 6.12 -13.58
N PRO A 46 8.84 5.93 -14.20
CA PRO A 46 9.06 6.36 -15.58
C PRO A 46 8.08 5.71 -16.56
N ARG A 47 7.81 4.41 -16.40
CA ARG A 47 6.83 3.69 -17.24
C ARG A 47 5.42 4.21 -17.05
N ARG A 48 5.03 4.51 -15.81
CA ARG A 48 3.70 5.06 -15.50
C ARG A 48 3.51 6.46 -16.08
N VAL A 49 4.54 7.31 -16.00
CA VAL A 49 4.53 8.64 -16.62
C VAL A 49 4.43 8.53 -18.14
N ALA A 50 5.21 7.64 -18.76
CA ALA A 50 5.12 7.41 -20.21
C ALA A 50 3.72 6.94 -20.65
N ALA A 51 3.06 6.08 -19.87
CA ALA A 51 1.70 5.62 -20.14
C ALA A 51 0.68 6.77 -20.07
N VAL A 52 0.76 7.64 -19.05
CA VAL A 52 -0.09 8.83 -18.91
C VAL A 52 0.07 9.77 -20.10
N ILE A 53 1.32 10.03 -20.51
CA ILE A 53 1.61 10.87 -21.69
C ILE A 53 0.99 10.25 -22.94
N SER A 54 1.15 8.94 -23.14
CA SER A 54 0.60 8.22 -24.30
C SER A 54 -0.93 8.21 -24.35
N ASN A 55 -1.58 8.32 -23.19
CA ASN A 55 -3.03 8.33 -23.06
C ASN A 55 -3.65 9.74 -23.08
N ASN A 56 -2.86 10.81 -23.34
CA ASN A 56 -3.31 12.21 -23.28
C ASN A 56 -3.88 12.65 -21.91
N GLY A 57 -3.45 12.02 -20.82
CA GLY A 57 -3.93 12.29 -19.45
C GLY A 57 -4.55 11.08 -18.79
#